data_AF-A0A538U4A1-F1
#
_entry.id   AF-A0A538U4A1-F1
#
_cell.length_a   1.000
_cell.length_b   1.000
_cell.length_c   1.000
_cell.angle_alpha   90.00
_cell.angle_beta   90.00
_cell.angle_gamma   90.00
#
_symmetry.space_group_name_H-M   'P 1'
#
loop_
_entity.id
_entity.type
_entity.pdbx_description
1 polymer ?
#
loop_
_entity_poly.entity_id
_entity_poly.type
_entity_poly.pdbx_seq_one_letter_code
_entity_poly.pdbx_strand_id
1 'polypeptide(L)'
;MDLPRGIAGAEVVALFSELEPGKVKVSLRSTGRVTIDAVASRPGGGGHSHAAGVMLHATRAEARAKILPELERLVGELRPAGEPRRE
;
A
#
# COMPACT_ATOMS: atom_id res chain seq x y z
N MET A 1 9.38 6.20 -6.90
CA MET A 1 8.21 6.33 -5.99
C MET A 1 8.65 6.97 -4.68
N ASP A 2 9.11 8.23 -4.74
CA ASP A 2 9.64 8.93 -3.57
C ASP A 2 8.81 10.18 -3.25
N LEU A 3 8.44 10.95 -4.29
CA LEU A 3 7.64 12.18 -4.20
C LEU A 3 6.36 12.12 -3.33
N PRO A 4 5.48 11.10 -3.40
CA PRO A 4 4.23 11.11 -2.63
C PRO A 4 4.40 10.81 -1.13
N ARG A 5 5.60 10.44 -0.66
CA ARG A 5 5.87 10.27 0.79
C ARG A 5 6.03 11.59 1.55
N GLY A 6 6.24 12.69 0.83
CA GLY A 6 6.33 14.03 1.43
C GLY A 6 4.98 14.68 1.72
N ILE A 7 3.86 14.03 1.39
CA ILE A 7 2.52 14.57 1.62
C ILE A 7 2.18 14.37 3.10
N ALA A 8 2.03 15.48 3.83
CA ALA A 8 1.64 15.46 5.23
C ALA A 8 0.31 14.71 5.41
N GLY A 9 0.29 13.70 6.28
CA GLY A 9 -0.87 12.85 6.54
C GLY A 9 -1.02 11.61 5.66
N ALA A 10 -0.16 11.42 4.63
CA ALA A 10 -0.13 10.19 3.88
C ALA A 10 0.65 9.10 4.64
N GLU A 11 -0.01 8.06 5.11
CA GLU A 11 0.64 6.94 5.81
C GLU A 11 1.10 5.84 4.82
N VAL A 12 0.35 5.64 3.74
CA VAL A 12 0.62 4.65 2.69
C VAL A 12 0.29 5.23 1.32
N VAL A 13 1.11 4.89 0.34
CA VAL A 13 0.95 5.24 -1.07
C VAL A 13 0.95 3.96 -1.91
N ALA A 14 -0.05 3.82 -2.77
CA ALA A 14 -0.13 2.75 -3.76
C ALA A 14 -0.18 3.35 -5.18
N LEU A 15 0.68 2.84 -6.06
CA LEU A 15 0.63 3.16 -7.48
C LEU A 15 0.29 1.92 -8.29
N PHE A 16 -0.74 2.06 -9.12
CA PHE A 16 -1.19 1.04 -10.06
C PHE A 16 -0.74 1.47 -11.46
N SER A 17 0.27 0.78 -12.00
CA SER A 17 0.77 0.99 -13.36
C SER A 17 0.34 -0.18 -14.22
N GLU A 18 -0.59 0.07 -15.15
CA GLU A 18 -0.92 -0.91 -16.19
C GLU A 18 0.24 -0.96 -17.18
N LEU A 19 0.90 -2.12 -17.28
CA LEU A 19 2.03 -2.32 -18.19
C LEU A 19 1.54 -2.76 -19.56
N GLU A 20 0.55 -3.66 -19.55
CA GLU A 20 -0.08 -4.27 -20.72
C GLU A 20 -1.55 -4.57 -20.35
N PRO A 21 -2.45 -4.73 -21.34
CA PRO A 21 -3.83 -5.10 -21.05
C PRO A 21 -3.91 -6.37 -20.18
N GLY A 22 -4.56 -6.26 -19.02
CA GLY A 22 -4.68 -7.36 -18.06
C GLY A 22 -3.43 -7.60 -17.20
N LYS A 23 -2.46 -6.68 -17.18
CA LYS A 23 -1.24 -6.77 -16.38
C LYS A 23 -0.92 -5.46 -15.68
N VAL A 24 -1.11 -5.43 -14.37
CA VAL A 24 -0.95 -4.25 -13.53
C VAL A 24 0.16 -4.47 -12.51
N LYS A 25 1.15 -3.58 -12.52
CA LYS A 25 2.17 -3.49 -11.48
C LYS A 25 1.67 -2.57 -10.37
N VAL A 26 1.60 -3.10 -9.15
CA VAL A 26 1.28 -2.33 -7.95
C VAL A 26 2.55 -2.09 -7.16
N SER A 27 2.88 -0.83 -6.92
CA SER A 27 4.02 -0.43 -6.09
C SER A 27 3.50 0.27 -4.83
N LEU A 28 3.83 -0.29 -3.68
CA LEU A 28 3.40 0.16 -2.36
C LEU A 28 4.57 0.78 -1.60
N ARG A 29 4.32 1.92 -0.95
CA ARG A 29 5.28 2.60 -0.07
C ARG A 29 4.56 3.08 1.19
N SER A 30 5.18 2.86 2.34
CA SER A 30 4.71 3.38 3.63
C SER A 30 5.66 4.47 4.12
N THR A 31 5.16 5.40 4.92
CA THR A 31 5.97 6.40 5.64
C THR A 31 6.68 5.83 6.87
N GLY A 32 6.44 4.55 7.21
CA GLY A 32 7.15 3.82 8.26
C GLY A 32 6.28 3.38 9.44
N ARG A 33 5.00 3.78 9.45
CA ARG A 33 4.04 3.42 10.50
C ARG A 33 3.21 2.19 10.16
N VAL A 34 3.00 1.94 8.86
CA VAL A 34 2.26 0.80 8.37
C VAL A 34 3.20 -0.22 7.75
N THR A 35 3.09 -1.46 8.19
CA THR A 35 3.73 -2.61 7.57
C THR A 35 2.89 -3.09 6.38
N ILE A 36 3.48 -3.05 5.17
CA ILE A 36 2.79 -3.31 3.89
C ILE A 36 3.29 -4.55 3.14
N ASP A 37 4.27 -5.29 3.68
CA ASP A 37 4.82 -6.48 3.01
C ASP A 37 3.79 -7.60 2.83
N ALA A 38 2.88 -7.77 3.79
CA ALA A 38 1.81 -8.75 3.75
C ALA A 38 0.81 -8.49 2.61
N VAL A 39 0.57 -7.23 2.26
CA VAL A 39 -0.35 -6.82 1.18
C VAL A 39 0.17 -7.28 -0.18
N ALA A 40 1.49 -7.21 -0.38
CA ALA A 40 2.11 -7.65 -1.63
C ALA A 40 2.40 -9.16 -1.65
N SER A 41 2.69 -9.78 -0.50
CA SER A 41 3.05 -11.21 -0.42
C SER A 41 1.88 -12.14 -0.76
N ARG A 42 0.65 -11.81 -0.33
CA ARG A 42 -0.55 -12.63 -0.60
C ARG A 42 -0.78 -12.92 -2.09
N PRO A 43 -0.71 -11.93 -2.99
CA PRO A 43 -0.83 -12.16 -4.44
C PRO A 43 0.44 -12.69 -5.13
N GLY A 44 1.45 -13.15 -4.39
CA GLY A 44 2.72 -13.66 -4.96
C GLY A 44 3.74 -12.59 -5.30
N GLY A 45 3.58 -11.38 -4.76
CA GLY A 45 4.59 -10.33 -4.79
C GLY A 45 5.57 -10.44 -3.62
N GLY A 46 6.22 -9.33 -3.27
CA GLY A 46 7.16 -9.29 -2.15
C GLY A 46 7.78 -7.91 -1.92
N GLY A 47 8.59 -7.81 -0.88
CA GLY A 47 9.35 -6.61 -0.55
C GLY A 47 9.64 -6.48 0.94
N HIS A 48 9.85 -5.26 1.39
CA HIS A 48 10.11 -4.90 2.77
C HIS A 48 8.86 -4.32 3.44
N SER A 49 8.88 -4.25 4.76
CA SER A 49 7.79 -3.73 5.58
C SER A 49 7.28 -2.35 5.16
N HIS A 50 8.13 -1.50 4.57
CA HIS A 50 7.71 -0.16 4.09
C HIS A 50 7.80 0.02 2.58
N ALA A 51 8.15 -1.03 1.84
CA ALA A 51 8.36 -0.97 0.41
C ALA A 51 8.09 -2.33 -0.22
N ALA A 52 6.90 -2.51 -0.79
CA ALA A 52 6.48 -3.77 -1.36
C ALA A 52 5.90 -3.58 -2.76
N GLY A 53 5.89 -4.63 -3.55
CA GLY A 53 5.32 -4.58 -4.89
C GLY A 53 4.82 -5.94 -5.35
N VAL A 54 3.80 -5.90 -6.20
CA VAL A 54 3.20 -7.10 -6.79
C VAL A 54 2.83 -6.84 -8.23
N MET A 55 2.98 -7.85 -9.07
CA MET A 55 2.44 -7.88 -10.42
C MET A 55 1.15 -8.69 -10.41
N LEU A 56 0.05 -8.07 -10.84
CA LEU A 56 -1.26 -8.69 -10.91
C LEU A 56 -1.65 -8.92 -12.37
N HIS A 57 -2.05 -10.15 -12.68
CA HIS A 57 -2.74 -10.49 -13.92
C HIS A 57 -4.22 -10.15 -13.75
N ALA A 58 -4.55 -8.87 -13.90
CA ALA A 58 -5.89 -8.32 -13.69
C ALA A 58 -6.01 -6.96 -14.40
N THR A 59 -7.25 -6.48 -14.57
CA THR A 59 -7.48 -5.08 -14.98
C THR A 59 -7.12 -4.11 -13.85
N ARG A 60 -6.91 -2.83 -14.18
CA ARG A 60 -6.69 -1.79 -13.16
C ARG A 60 -7.79 -1.71 -12.11
N ALA A 61 -9.04 -1.94 -12.52
CA ALA A 61 -10.19 -1.92 -11.61
C ALA A 61 -10.14 -3.08 -10.61
N GLU A 62 -9.88 -4.30 -11.08
CA GLU A 62 -9.74 -5.48 -10.22
C GLU A 62 -8.52 -5.40 -9.31
N ALA A 63 -7.38 -4.92 -9.82
CA ALA A 63 -6.19 -4.68 -9.02
C ALA A 63 -6.48 -3.71 -7.86
N ARG A 64 -7.23 -2.63 -8.14
CA ARG A 64 -7.66 -1.68 -7.11
C ARG A 64 -8.61 -2.34 -6.10
N ALA A 65 -9.59 -3.11 -6.57
CA ALA A 65 -10.54 -3.80 -5.69
C ALA A 65 -9.88 -4.84 -4.77
N LYS A 66 -8.75 -5.45 -5.19
CA LYS A 66 -7.98 -6.39 -4.36
C LYS A 66 -7.09 -5.71 -3.33
N ILE A 67 -6.46 -4.59 -3.69
CA ILE A 67 -5.44 -3.96 -2.85
C ILE A 67 -6.02 -2.91 -1.92
N LEU A 68 -7.02 -2.13 -2.37
CA LEU A 68 -7.56 -1.01 -1.60
C LEU A 68 -8.14 -1.43 -0.22
N PRO A 69 -8.95 -2.50 -0.10
CA PRO A 69 -9.53 -2.89 1.20
C PRO A 69 -8.47 -3.30 2.22
N GLU A 70 -7.39 -3.94 1.77
CA GLU A 70 -6.28 -4.34 2.64
C GLU A 70 -5.51 -3.12 3.16
N LEU A 71 -5.31 -2.11 2.31
CA LEU A 71 -4.69 -0.85 2.71
C LEU A 71 -5.59 -0.06 3.67
N GLU A 72 -6.89 0.01 3.39
CA GLU A 72 -7.87 0.68 4.27
C GLU A 72 -7.92 0.02 5.64
N ARG A 73 -7.88 -1.31 5.71
CA ARG A 73 -7.81 -2.06 6.97
C ARG A 73 -6.55 -1.70 7.76
N LEU A 74 -5.39 -1.74 7.11
CA LEU A 74 -4.11 -1.43 7.76
C LEU A 74 -4.03 0.02 8.25
N VAL A 75 -4.56 0.97 7.48
CA VAL A 75 -4.61 2.38 7.89
C VAL A 75 -5.66 2.59 8.98
N GLY A 76 -6.79 1.89 8.95
CA GLY A 76 -7.79 1.95 10.03
C GLY A 76 -7.30 1.38 11.36
N GLU A 77 -6.35 0.44 11.32
CA GLU A 77 -5.67 -0.09 12.50
C GLU A 77 -4.60 0.86 13.06
N LEU A 78 -4.19 1.89 12.32
CA LEU A 78 -3.31 2.92 12.84
C LEU A 78 -4.07 3.78 13.85
N ARG A 79 -3.55 3.81 15.08
CA ARG A 79 -4.00 4.80 16.05
C ARG A 79 -3.66 6.20 15.53
N PRO A 80 -4.57 7.20 15.61
CA PRO A 80 -4.29 8.55 15.13
C PRO A 80 -3.05 9.10 15.83
N ALA A 81 -2.20 9.77 15.04
CA ALA A 81 -1.00 10.42 15.52
C ALA A 81 -1.39 11.63 16.40
N GLY A 82 -1.46 11.41 17.70
CA GLY A 82 -1.71 12.49 18.66
C GLY A 82 -2.63 12.18 19.83
N GLU A 83 -2.95 10.92 20.15
CA GLU A 83 -3.55 10.66 21.46
C GLU A 83 -2.47 10.78 22.54
N PRO A 84 -2.54 11.78 23.44
CA PRO A 84 -1.55 11.93 24.49
C PRO A 84 -1.58 10.69 25.39
N ARG A 85 -0.39 10.22 25.76
CA ARG A 85 -0.23 9.30 26.88
C ARG A 85 -0.79 10.01 28.11
N ARG A 86 -1.95 9.59 28.60
CA ARG A 86 -2.43 10.02 29.92
C ARG A 86 -1.67 9.22 30.97
N GLU A 87 -0.59 9.78 31.48
CA GLU A 87 0.03 9.45 32.76
C GLU A 87 0.80 10.67 33.28
#